data_AF-B3E487-F1
#
_entry.id   AF-B3E487-F1
#
_cell.length_a   1.000
_cell.length_b   1.000
_cell.length_c   1.000
_cell.angle_alpha   90.00
_cell.angle_beta   90.00
_cell.angle_gamma   90.00
#
_symmetry.space_group_name_H-M   'P 1'
#
loop_
_entity.id
_entity.type
_entity.pdbx_description
1 polymer ?
#
loop_
_entity_poly.entity_id
_entity_poly.type
_entity_poly.pdbx_seq_one_letter_code
_entity_poly.pdbx_strand_id
1 'polypeptide(L)'
;MDCFAPAIAITGSAAISAAGIGIKPALEALISGTSCLKPIPEDLAAGTTGHCWGKADQFKATDFIPPLKARKLDRASQFAVATVGMALADAGIVKGAFPSDRIGIALGSGFGGIANASEFLSGYYQTGVPGLSPMLFPNTVANAAASNASIEYSLQGPNITFIQRFCSAESAILAACRFIEEGRADIMLAGGVDELTPQMIRGFAVTGQLHRFASGFGEGCGILVLERAEHARKRGAAIAAQLTAINTVGFLLPGAEQQGINQLLQPQNSCDQLFFTGPEPAVQPLLGTVEAATIRYPGRIIGSSLAMGGIALGLLTASLRPGEQGLQLAASPEGPYYAISVLGGDPA
;
A
#
# COMPACT_ATOMS: atom_id res chain seq x y z
N MET A 1 -11.07 -22.88 9.43
CA MET A 1 -10.28 -23.43 8.31
C MET A 1 -9.24 -22.38 8.00
N ASP A 2 -7.98 -22.64 8.32
CA ASP A 2 -6.88 -21.76 7.93
C ASP A 2 -6.79 -21.83 6.40
N CYS A 3 -7.00 -20.71 5.69
CA CYS A 3 -7.00 -20.77 4.23
C CYS A 3 -5.58 -20.86 3.65
N PHE A 4 -4.57 -20.49 4.44
CA PHE A 4 -3.17 -20.57 4.08
C PHE A 4 -2.56 -21.84 4.68
N ALA A 5 -2.11 -22.74 3.83
CA ALA A 5 -1.34 -23.92 4.20
C ALA A 5 -0.01 -23.86 3.43
N PRO A 6 1.06 -23.32 4.03
CA PRO A 6 1.25 -22.98 5.45
C PRO A 6 0.62 -21.64 5.90
N ALA A 7 0.43 -21.47 7.21
CA ALA A 7 0.07 -20.19 7.81
C ALA A 7 1.12 -19.10 7.55
N ILE A 8 0.68 -17.88 7.24
CA ILE A 8 1.53 -16.73 6.91
C ILE A 8 1.46 -15.70 8.04
N ALA A 9 2.62 -15.29 8.53
CA ALA A 9 2.78 -14.29 9.57
C ALA A 9 3.19 -12.94 8.98
N ILE A 10 2.72 -11.87 9.61
CA ILE A 10 3.19 -10.50 9.44
C ILE A 10 4.16 -10.24 10.59
N THR A 11 5.44 -10.05 10.27
CA THR A 11 6.50 -9.92 11.28
C THR A 11 7.15 -8.54 11.31
N GLY A 12 6.85 -7.69 10.33
CA GLY A 12 7.22 -6.29 10.36
C GLY A 12 6.30 -5.46 9.47
N SER A 13 6.20 -4.18 9.77
CA SER A 13 5.41 -3.23 8.99
C SER A 13 6.01 -1.82 9.06
N ALA A 14 5.86 -1.06 7.98
CA ALA A 14 6.21 0.35 7.99
C ALA A 14 5.32 1.14 7.05
N ALA A 15 5.18 2.43 7.33
CA ALA A 15 4.41 3.36 6.51
C ALA A 15 5.11 4.71 6.38
N ILE A 16 4.88 5.39 5.25
CA ILE A 16 5.10 6.82 5.06
C ILE A 16 3.79 7.36 4.50
N SER A 17 3.26 8.42 5.09
CA SER A 17 1.98 9.03 4.68
C SER A 17 1.93 10.51 5.04
N ALA A 18 0.78 11.16 4.79
CA ALA A 18 0.50 12.52 5.23
C ALA A 18 0.60 12.72 6.75
N ALA A 19 0.40 11.66 7.54
CA ALA A 19 0.51 11.71 9.00
C ALA A 19 1.98 11.71 9.49
N GLY A 20 2.92 11.26 8.65
CA GLY A 20 4.33 11.19 9.00
C GLY A 20 4.99 9.88 8.58
N ILE A 21 6.12 9.58 9.22
CA ILE A 21 6.98 8.43 8.97
C ILE A 21 6.77 7.40 10.10
N GLY A 22 6.56 6.14 9.72
CA GLY A 22 6.23 5.04 10.61
C GLY A 22 4.73 4.80 10.73
N ILE A 23 4.38 3.67 11.35
CA ILE A 23 2.98 3.26 11.62
C ILE A 23 2.34 4.14 12.69
N LYS A 24 3.09 4.47 13.75
CA LYS A 24 2.59 5.14 14.95
C LYS A 24 1.90 6.49 14.66
N PRO A 25 2.49 7.45 13.93
CA PRO A 25 1.83 8.74 13.69
C PRO A 25 0.49 8.60 12.94
N ALA A 26 0.44 7.72 11.94
CA ALA A 26 -0.78 7.44 11.19
C ALA A 26 -1.84 6.73 12.03
N LEU A 27 -1.44 5.81 12.92
CA LEU A 27 -2.35 5.14 13.84
C LEU A 27 -2.92 6.12 14.88
N GLU A 28 -2.09 6.98 15.47
CA GLU A 28 -2.53 8.00 16.42
C GLU A 28 -3.56 8.95 15.80
N ALA A 29 -3.28 9.48 14.60
CA ALA A 29 -4.21 10.32 13.85
C ALA A 29 -5.52 9.60 13.51
N LEU A 30 -5.44 8.31 13.17
CA LEU A 30 -6.61 7.49 12.84
C LEU A 30 -7.48 7.19 14.07
N ILE A 31 -6.86 6.97 15.23
CA ILE A 31 -7.56 6.75 16.50
C ILE A 31 -8.22 8.05 16.98
N SER A 32 -7.52 9.18 16.91
CA SER A 32 -8.01 10.49 17.33
C SER A 32 -9.02 11.12 16.35
N GLY A 33 -9.08 10.63 15.11
CA GLY A 33 -9.88 11.23 14.04
C GLY A 33 -9.31 12.54 13.51
N THR A 34 -8.03 12.83 13.77
CA THR A 34 -7.37 14.06 13.32
C THR A 34 -7.00 13.94 11.84
N SER A 35 -7.68 14.69 10.98
CA SER A 35 -7.34 14.76 9.55
C SER A 35 -5.93 15.30 9.33
N CYS A 36 -5.15 14.61 8.48
CA CYS A 36 -3.84 15.05 7.99
C CYS A 36 -3.92 15.64 6.57
N LEU A 37 -5.13 15.78 6.04
CA LEU A 37 -5.35 16.37 4.73
C LEU A 37 -5.15 17.88 4.78
N LYS A 38 -4.55 18.43 3.71
CA LYS A 38 -4.34 19.87 3.53
C LYS A 38 -5.10 20.36 2.31
N PRO A 39 -5.57 21.62 2.28
CA PRO A 39 -6.14 22.20 1.07
C PRO A 39 -5.17 22.09 -0.11
N ILE A 40 -5.71 21.79 -1.29
CA ILE A 40 -4.94 21.86 -2.53
C ILE A 40 -4.72 23.35 -2.86
N PRO A 41 -3.47 23.80 -3.12
CA PRO A 41 -3.21 25.17 -3.54
C PRO A 41 -4.08 25.61 -4.74
N GLU A 42 -4.67 26.81 -4.66
CA GLU A 42 -5.62 27.31 -5.67
C GLU A 42 -4.97 27.52 -7.05
N ASP A 43 -3.68 27.80 -7.08
CA ASP A 43 -2.90 28.00 -8.31
C ASP A 43 -2.59 26.70 -9.06
N LEU A 44 -2.85 25.55 -8.44
CA LEU A 44 -2.62 24.25 -9.07
C LEU A 44 -3.68 23.90 -10.11
N ALA A 45 -4.96 24.20 -9.90
CA ALA A 45 -5.98 24.02 -10.91
C ALA A 45 -7.26 24.81 -10.58
N ALA A 46 -7.88 25.40 -11.60
CA ALA A 46 -9.24 25.90 -11.46
C ALA A 46 -10.19 24.74 -11.09
N GLY A 47 -11.08 24.96 -10.12
CA GLY A 47 -12.03 23.94 -9.65
C GLY A 47 -11.49 23.00 -8.55
N THR A 48 -10.30 23.24 -8.00
CA THR A 48 -9.79 22.53 -6.80
C THR A 48 -10.25 23.15 -5.48
N THR A 49 -10.96 24.29 -5.51
CA THR A 49 -11.46 24.98 -4.32
C THR A 49 -12.30 24.04 -3.46
N GLY A 50 -11.92 23.89 -2.19
CA GLY A 50 -12.60 23.00 -1.22
C GLY A 50 -12.10 21.55 -1.22
N HIS A 51 -11.19 21.18 -2.12
CA HIS A 51 -10.57 19.85 -2.14
C HIS A 51 -9.27 19.82 -1.34
N CYS A 52 -8.95 18.66 -0.77
CA CYS A 52 -7.75 18.45 0.00
C CYS A 52 -6.87 17.33 -0.59
N TRP A 53 -5.61 17.28 -0.16
CA TRP A 53 -4.66 16.22 -0.47
C TRP A 53 -3.87 15.77 0.76
N GLY A 54 -3.38 14.54 0.74
CA GLY A 54 -2.52 13.96 1.77
C GLY A 54 -1.09 13.84 1.27
N LYS A 55 -0.33 14.93 1.31
CA LYS A 55 1.11 14.90 0.96
C LYS A 55 1.95 14.46 2.14
N ALA A 56 2.92 13.59 1.88
CA ALA A 56 3.91 13.17 2.88
C ALA A 56 5.01 14.23 3.02
N ASP A 57 4.64 15.44 3.45
CA ASP A 57 5.54 16.61 3.51
C ASP A 57 6.67 16.47 4.54
N GLN A 58 6.46 15.62 5.55
CA GLN A 58 7.47 15.34 6.58
C GLN A 58 8.57 14.41 6.07
N PHE A 59 8.35 13.71 4.95
CA PHE A 59 9.33 12.79 4.39
C PHE A 59 10.44 13.52 3.65
N LYS A 60 11.68 13.25 4.06
CA LYS A 60 12.90 13.66 3.36
C LYS A 60 13.69 12.42 2.98
N ALA A 61 13.85 12.17 1.68
CA ALA A 61 14.59 11.00 1.19
C ALA A 61 16.02 10.95 1.71
N THR A 62 16.66 12.10 1.96
CA THR A 62 18.05 12.19 2.46
C THR A 62 18.24 11.71 3.90
N ASP A 63 17.16 11.51 4.65
CA ASP A 63 17.22 10.94 6.00
C ASP A 63 17.42 9.40 5.93
N PHE A 64 17.13 8.78 4.78
CA PHE A 64 17.17 7.32 4.57
C PHE A 64 18.12 6.89 3.45
N ILE A 65 18.35 7.78 2.47
CA ILE A 65 19.06 7.46 1.23
C ILE A 65 20.16 8.51 1.01
N PRO A 66 21.40 8.11 0.72
CA PRO A 66 22.47 9.06 0.42
C PRO A 66 22.06 10.06 -0.67
N PRO A 67 22.33 11.38 -0.53
CA PRO A 67 21.77 12.41 -1.40
C PRO A 67 22.00 12.21 -2.91
N LEU A 68 23.19 11.73 -3.29
CA LEU A 68 23.51 11.45 -4.69
C LEU A 68 22.69 10.29 -5.28
N LYS A 69 22.31 9.33 -4.44
CA LYS A 69 21.45 8.22 -4.83
C LYS A 69 19.99 8.65 -4.86
N ALA A 70 19.52 9.37 -3.84
CA ALA A 70 18.15 9.87 -3.75
C ALA A 70 17.74 10.67 -5.01
N ARG A 71 18.65 11.52 -5.53
CA ARG A 71 18.43 12.31 -6.75
C ARG A 71 18.20 11.49 -8.03
N LYS A 72 18.58 10.21 -8.05
CA LYS A 72 18.41 9.33 -9.21
C LYS A 72 17.08 8.56 -9.18
N LEU A 73 16.38 8.62 -8.06
CA LEU A 73 15.13 7.89 -7.81
C LEU A 73 13.95 8.83 -8.00
N ASP A 74 12.88 8.35 -8.64
CA ASP A 74 11.58 9.01 -8.54
C ASP A 74 11.04 8.97 -7.10
N ARG A 75 10.01 9.76 -6.81
CA ARG A 75 9.47 9.91 -5.45
C ARG A 75 8.88 8.60 -4.92
N ALA A 76 8.20 7.81 -5.77
CA ALA A 76 7.69 6.51 -5.37
C ALA A 76 8.83 5.54 -5.04
N SER A 77 9.91 5.53 -5.81
CA SER A 77 11.13 4.78 -5.49
C SER A 77 11.79 5.24 -4.18
N GLN A 78 11.82 6.54 -3.89
CA GLN A 78 12.33 7.05 -2.61
C GLN A 78 11.49 6.56 -1.43
N PHE A 79 10.16 6.62 -1.55
CA PHE A 79 9.26 6.06 -0.52
C PHE A 79 9.50 4.55 -0.35
N ALA A 80 9.50 3.78 -1.43
CA ALA A 80 9.68 2.34 -1.36
C ALA A 80 11.00 1.94 -0.72
N VAL A 81 12.12 2.57 -1.10
CA VAL A 81 13.44 2.29 -0.51
C VAL A 81 13.47 2.61 0.99
N ALA A 82 12.90 3.74 1.42
CA ALA A 82 12.85 4.09 2.83
C ALA A 82 11.93 3.15 3.62
N THR A 83 10.70 2.91 3.15
CA THR A 83 9.72 2.08 3.84
C THR A 83 10.13 0.61 3.92
N VAL A 84 10.75 0.06 2.87
CA VAL A 84 11.29 -1.31 2.90
C VAL A 84 12.36 -1.45 3.98
N GLY A 85 13.28 -0.48 4.10
CA GLY A 85 14.30 -0.50 5.15
C GLY A 85 13.69 -0.49 6.55
N MET A 86 12.69 0.36 6.77
CA MET A 86 11.96 0.40 8.04
C MET A 86 11.22 -0.91 8.34
N ALA A 87 10.54 -1.50 7.36
CA ALA A 87 9.80 -2.74 7.56
C ALA A 87 10.73 -3.94 7.83
N LEU A 88 11.88 -4.00 7.17
CA LEU A 88 12.92 -5.01 7.45
C LEU A 88 13.48 -4.85 8.86
N ALA A 89 13.75 -3.60 9.28
CA ALA A 89 14.23 -3.32 10.63
C ALA A 89 13.19 -3.71 11.69
N ASP A 90 11.92 -3.39 11.47
CA ASP A 90 10.79 -3.78 12.34
C ASP A 90 10.68 -5.32 12.45
N ALA A 91 10.91 -6.04 11.35
CA ALA A 91 10.95 -7.50 11.34
C ALA A 91 12.22 -8.12 11.94
N GLY A 92 13.19 -7.32 12.37
CA GLY A 92 14.50 -7.80 12.85
C GLY A 92 15.34 -8.48 11.75
N ILE A 93 15.11 -8.12 10.48
CA ILE A 93 15.83 -8.68 9.32
C ILE A 93 16.97 -7.75 8.94
N VAL A 94 18.20 -8.23 9.12
CA VAL A 94 19.41 -7.51 8.72
C VAL A 94 19.85 -7.94 7.32
N LYS A 95 20.32 -6.99 6.52
CA LYS A 95 20.86 -7.26 5.19
C LYS A 95 21.97 -8.32 5.26
N GLY A 96 21.83 -9.37 4.45
CA GLY A 96 22.77 -10.49 4.39
C GLY A 96 22.55 -11.59 5.44
N ALA A 97 21.57 -11.46 6.34
CA ALA A 97 21.24 -12.50 7.31
C ALA A 97 20.54 -13.72 6.69
N PHE A 98 19.93 -13.54 5.51
CA PHE A 98 19.23 -14.58 4.77
C PHE A 98 19.71 -14.60 3.31
N PRO A 99 19.58 -15.75 2.61
CA PRO A 99 19.88 -15.83 1.19
C PRO A 99 19.06 -14.82 0.40
N SER A 100 19.74 -13.97 -0.39
CA SER A 100 19.10 -12.86 -1.10
C SER A 100 18.05 -13.34 -2.11
N ASP A 101 18.27 -14.50 -2.72
CA ASP A 101 17.36 -15.14 -3.68
C ASP A 101 16.09 -15.71 -3.03
N ARG A 102 16.03 -15.74 -1.70
CA ARG A 102 14.88 -16.17 -0.91
C ARG A 102 14.07 -15.02 -0.33
N ILE A 103 14.46 -13.78 -0.58
CA ILE A 103 13.73 -12.57 -0.18
C ILE A 103 13.25 -11.83 -1.42
N GLY A 104 11.92 -11.72 -1.56
CA GLY A 104 11.28 -11.04 -2.69
C GLY A 104 10.47 -9.81 -2.28
N ILE A 105 9.93 -9.12 -3.29
CA ILE A 105 9.06 -7.97 -3.15
C ILE A 105 7.89 -8.04 -4.16
N ALA A 106 6.68 -7.82 -3.66
CA ALA A 106 5.49 -7.59 -4.48
C ALA A 106 4.91 -6.22 -4.10
N LEU A 107 4.86 -5.28 -5.05
CA LEU A 107 4.46 -3.92 -4.75
C LEU A 107 3.28 -3.46 -5.61
N GLY A 108 2.26 -2.89 -5.00
CA GLY A 108 1.18 -2.19 -5.70
C GLY A 108 1.58 -0.76 -6.03
N SER A 109 1.22 -0.27 -7.22
CA SER A 109 1.27 1.16 -7.54
C SER A 109 0.17 1.55 -8.52
N GLY A 110 -0.33 2.77 -8.41
CA GLY A 110 -1.30 3.30 -9.34
C GLY A 110 -0.69 3.77 -10.65
N PHE A 111 0.30 4.67 -10.57
CA PHE A 111 0.90 5.32 -11.74
C PHE A 111 2.43 5.19 -11.82
N GLY A 112 3.09 4.55 -10.85
CA GLY A 112 4.54 4.51 -10.77
C GLY A 112 5.16 5.91 -10.62
N GLY A 113 6.38 6.09 -11.13
CA GLY A 113 7.11 7.37 -11.14
C GLY A 113 6.64 8.33 -12.25
N ILE A 114 5.36 8.70 -12.25
CA ILE A 114 4.73 9.55 -13.28
C ILE A 114 5.38 10.93 -13.42
N ALA A 115 5.94 11.49 -12.34
CA ALA A 115 6.69 12.75 -12.40
C ALA A 115 7.88 12.65 -13.36
N ASN A 116 8.70 11.61 -13.20
CA ASN A 116 9.87 11.38 -14.04
C ASN A 116 9.47 10.99 -15.47
N ALA A 117 8.41 10.22 -15.65
CA ALA A 117 7.87 9.92 -16.98
C ALA A 117 7.40 11.18 -17.71
N SER A 118 6.69 12.07 -17.01
CA SER A 118 6.23 13.35 -17.55
C SER A 118 7.40 14.25 -17.92
N GLU A 119 8.42 14.37 -17.07
CA GLU A 119 9.62 15.17 -17.35
C GLU A 119 10.41 14.62 -18.54
N PHE A 120 10.63 13.29 -18.59
CA PHE A 120 11.31 12.63 -19.69
C PHE A 120 10.64 12.90 -21.04
N LEU A 121 9.31 12.74 -21.12
CA LEU A 121 8.55 12.99 -22.34
C LEU A 121 8.47 14.49 -22.67
N SER A 122 8.41 15.37 -21.66
CA SER A 122 8.42 16.82 -21.88
C SER A 122 9.70 17.28 -22.58
N GLY A 123 10.86 16.72 -22.20
CA GLY A 123 12.12 17.00 -22.87
C GLY A 123 12.08 16.64 -24.36
N TYR A 124 11.49 15.49 -24.71
CA TYR A 124 11.29 15.07 -26.10
C TYR A 124 10.39 16.05 -26.87
N TYR A 125 9.25 16.43 -26.30
CA TYR A 125 8.31 17.33 -26.99
C TYR A 125 8.86 18.74 -27.17
N GLN A 126 9.74 19.20 -26.28
CA GLN A 126 10.33 20.54 -26.35
C GLN A 126 11.49 20.62 -27.34
N THR A 127 12.36 19.61 -27.39
CA THR A 127 13.65 19.70 -28.11
C THR A 127 14.01 18.48 -28.95
N GLY A 128 13.10 17.50 -29.07
CA GLY A 128 13.34 16.23 -29.75
C GLY A 128 14.24 15.29 -28.93
N VAL A 129 14.90 14.36 -29.62
CA VAL A 129 15.79 13.36 -29.01
C VAL A 129 16.84 13.96 -28.05
N PRO A 130 17.48 15.12 -28.32
CA PRO A 130 18.42 15.74 -27.38
C PRO A 130 17.86 16.09 -26.00
N GLY A 131 16.54 16.25 -25.88
CA GLY A 131 15.88 16.54 -24.60
C GLY A 131 15.62 15.33 -23.71
N LEU A 132 15.87 14.12 -24.22
CA LEU A 132 15.67 12.89 -23.45
C LEU A 132 16.81 12.71 -22.43
N SER A 133 16.47 12.78 -21.14
CA SER A 133 17.43 12.54 -20.06
C SER A 133 17.59 11.04 -19.78
N PRO A 134 18.79 10.46 -19.97
CA PRO A 134 19.03 9.04 -19.65
C PRO A 134 18.87 8.74 -18.15
N MET A 135 18.98 9.75 -17.30
CA MET A 135 18.82 9.60 -15.85
C MET A 135 17.36 9.38 -15.42
N LEU A 136 16.41 9.87 -16.21
CA LEU A 136 14.98 9.73 -15.91
C LEU A 136 14.43 8.40 -16.43
N PHE A 137 14.96 7.91 -17.55
CA PHE A 137 14.43 6.74 -18.26
C PHE A 137 14.23 5.49 -17.38
N PRO A 138 15.18 5.09 -16.50
CA PRO A 138 14.99 3.93 -15.63
C PRO A 138 13.81 4.04 -14.66
N ASN A 139 13.35 5.26 -14.35
CA ASN A 139 12.24 5.51 -13.45
C ASN A 139 10.88 5.63 -14.18
N THR A 140 10.86 5.47 -15.51
CA THR A 140 9.62 5.58 -16.31
C THR A 140 8.78 4.31 -16.31
N VAL A 141 9.34 3.20 -15.86
CA VAL A 141 8.65 1.91 -15.74
C VAL A 141 7.98 1.79 -14.38
N ALA A 142 6.77 1.23 -14.35
CA ALA A 142 5.97 1.15 -13.12
C ALA A 142 6.63 0.32 -12.01
N ASN A 143 7.47 -0.66 -12.36
CA ASN A 143 8.19 -1.50 -11.41
C ASN A 143 9.48 -0.86 -10.86
N ALA A 144 9.79 0.40 -11.20
CA ALA A 144 10.99 1.09 -10.75
C ALA A 144 11.09 1.10 -9.21
N ALA A 145 10.00 1.39 -8.50
CA ALA A 145 10.00 1.47 -7.04
C ALA A 145 10.37 0.13 -6.37
N ALA A 146 9.74 -0.97 -6.80
CA ALA A 146 10.06 -2.30 -6.30
C ALA A 146 11.50 -2.70 -6.65
N SER A 147 11.94 -2.40 -7.88
CA SER A 147 13.29 -2.71 -8.37
C SER A 147 14.37 -1.95 -7.61
N ASN A 148 14.17 -0.65 -7.36
CA ASN A 148 15.10 0.18 -6.63
C ASN A 148 15.23 -0.25 -5.16
N ALA A 149 14.12 -0.65 -4.52
CA ALA A 149 14.16 -1.26 -3.19
C ALA A 149 14.90 -2.61 -3.20
N SER A 150 14.62 -3.49 -4.18
CA SER A 150 15.36 -4.75 -4.36
C SER A 150 16.86 -4.54 -4.50
N ILE A 151 17.29 -3.57 -5.31
CA ILE A 151 18.71 -3.26 -5.52
C ILE A 151 19.34 -2.78 -4.20
N GLU A 152 18.66 -1.90 -3.45
CA GLU A 152 19.21 -1.35 -2.21
C GLU A 152 19.42 -2.43 -1.14
N TYR A 153 18.43 -3.30 -0.94
CA TYR A 153 18.46 -4.30 0.13
C TYR A 153 18.89 -5.68 -0.34
N SER A 154 19.34 -5.81 -1.59
CA SER A 154 19.77 -7.07 -2.21
C SER A 154 18.69 -8.15 -2.16
N LEU A 155 17.45 -7.78 -2.50
CA LEU A 155 16.31 -8.69 -2.59
C LEU A 155 16.29 -9.29 -4.00
N GLN A 156 16.74 -10.53 -4.13
CA GLN A 156 16.95 -11.24 -5.40
C GLN A 156 15.92 -12.37 -5.63
N GLY A 157 14.94 -12.52 -4.74
CA GLY A 157 13.78 -13.37 -4.96
C GLY A 157 12.78 -12.77 -5.95
N PRO A 158 11.52 -13.23 -5.98
CA PRO A 158 10.48 -12.68 -6.84
C PRO A 158 10.35 -11.16 -6.69
N ASN A 159 10.43 -10.42 -7.80
CA ASN A 159 10.17 -8.98 -7.84
C ASN A 159 9.05 -8.70 -8.85
N ILE A 160 7.92 -8.22 -8.37
CA ILE A 160 6.74 -7.94 -9.20
C ILE A 160 6.06 -6.65 -8.76
N THR A 161 5.42 -5.97 -9.72
CA THR A 161 4.60 -4.79 -9.45
C THR A 161 3.21 -4.96 -10.04
N PHE A 162 2.19 -4.67 -9.23
CA PHE A 162 0.79 -4.73 -9.61
C PHE A 162 0.22 -3.33 -9.80
N ILE A 163 -0.56 -3.16 -10.87
CA ILE A 163 -1.31 -1.94 -11.15
C ILE A 163 -2.78 -2.34 -11.31
N GLN A 164 -3.58 -2.09 -10.28
CA GLN A 164 -4.99 -2.47 -10.22
C GLN A 164 -5.83 -1.43 -9.48
N ARG A 165 -5.62 -0.15 -9.86
CA ARG A 165 -6.27 1.03 -9.23
C ARG A 165 -6.19 0.94 -7.72
N PHE A 166 -7.29 1.19 -6.99
CA PHE A 166 -7.37 1.26 -5.52
C PHE A 166 -7.12 -0.07 -4.79
N CYS A 167 -6.97 -1.18 -5.50
CA CYS A 167 -6.68 -2.50 -4.94
C CYS A 167 -5.28 -3.02 -5.30
N SER A 168 -4.38 -2.14 -5.79
CA SER A 168 -3.05 -2.57 -6.26
C SER A 168 -2.21 -3.22 -5.16
N ALA A 169 -2.34 -2.73 -3.92
CA ALA A 169 -1.57 -3.25 -2.79
C ALA A 169 -2.09 -4.63 -2.35
N GLU A 170 -3.41 -4.83 -2.36
CA GLU A 170 -4.08 -6.06 -1.99
C GLU A 170 -3.72 -7.18 -2.98
N SER A 171 -3.65 -6.88 -4.28
CA SER A 171 -3.16 -7.81 -5.31
C SER A 171 -1.70 -8.21 -5.06
N ALA A 172 -0.86 -7.26 -4.67
CA ALA A 172 0.53 -7.50 -4.34
C ALA A 172 0.69 -8.38 -3.08
N ILE A 173 -0.11 -8.14 -2.04
CA ILE A 173 -0.15 -8.95 -0.82
C ILE A 173 -0.60 -10.38 -1.13
N LEU A 174 -1.64 -10.55 -1.94
CA LEU A 174 -2.09 -11.88 -2.38
C LEU A 174 -0.97 -12.62 -3.13
N ALA A 175 -0.32 -11.96 -4.08
CA ALA A 175 0.77 -12.56 -4.85
C ALA A 175 1.98 -12.93 -3.98
N ALA A 176 2.35 -12.08 -3.01
CA ALA A 176 3.38 -12.38 -2.03
C ALA A 176 3.05 -13.64 -1.22
N CYS A 177 1.80 -13.79 -0.78
CA CYS A 177 1.36 -15.01 -0.11
C CYS A 177 1.55 -16.24 -0.99
N ARG A 178 1.16 -16.17 -2.27
CA ARG A 178 1.34 -17.28 -3.23
C ARG A 178 2.81 -17.64 -3.45
N PHE A 179 3.71 -16.66 -3.60
CA PHE A 179 5.14 -16.94 -3.72
C PHE A 179 5.69 -17.67 -2.48
N ILE A 180 5.23 -17.32 -1.29
CA ILE A 180 5.62 -18.00 -0.05
C ILE A 180 5.07 -19.43 -0.05
N GLU A 181 3.78 -19.63 -0.32
CA GLU A 181 3.13 -20.96 -0.34
C GLU A 181 3.78 -21.91 -1.35
N GLU A 182 4.07 -21.42 -2.56
CA GLU A 182 4.76 -22.13 -3.64
C GLU A 182 6.25 -22.42 -3.31
N GLY A 183 6.78 -21.89 -2.20
CA GLY A 183 8.17 -22.07 -1.78
C GLY A 183 9.18 -21.30 -2.62
N ARG A 184 8.72 -20.29 -3.38
CA ARG A 184 9.55 -19.44 -4.26
C ARG A 184 10.30 -18.35 -3.50
N ALA A 185 9.85 -18.02 -2.29
CA ALA A 185 10.53 -17.15 -1.34
C ALA A 185 10.23 -17.61 0.09
N ASP A 186 11.13 -17.31 1.02
CA ASP A 186 10.90 -17.51 2.46
C ASP A 186 10.33 -16.25 3.11
N ILE A 187 10.74 -15.08 2.61
CA ILE A 187 10.30 -13.76 3.05
C ILE A 187 9.84 -12.96 1.82
N MET A 188 8.68 -12.33 1.92
CA MET A 188 8.18 -11.39 0.91
C MET A 188 7.86 -10.05 1.56
N LEU A 189 8.35 -8.98 0.96
CA LEU A 189 7.87 -7.63 1.24
C LEU A 189 6.65 -7.35 0.37
N ALA A 190 5.56 -6.90 0.97
CA ALA A 190 4.31 -6.69 0.25
C ALA A 190 3.59 -5.42 0.69
N GLY A 191 2.96 -4.72 -0.25
CA GLY A 191 2.18 -3.53 0.07
C GLY A 191 1.99 -2.63 -1.13
N GLY A 192 2.06 -1.32 -0.93
CA GLY A 192 1.78 -0.35 -2.00
C GLY A 192 2.52 0.97 -1.88
N VAL A 193 2.66 1.66 -3.01
CA VAL A 193 3.27 2.99 -3.09
C VAL A 193 2.59 3.84 -4.16
N ASP A 194 2.36 5.11 -3.84
CA ASP A 194 2.00 6.13 -4.81
C ASP A 194 2.74 7.44 -4.49
N GLU A 195 3.14 8.15 -5.54
CA GLU A 195 3.41 9.58 -5.45
C GLU A 195 2.17 10.38 -5.86
N LEU A 196 2.09 11.63 -5.39
CA LEU A 196 1.03 12.55 -5.80
C LEU A 196 1.67 13.80 -6.37
N THR A 197 1.39 14.12 -7.63
CA THR A 197 1.99 15.28 -8.32
C THR A 197 0.95 16.36 -8.62
N PRO A 198 1.36 17.63 -8.77
CA PRO A 198 0.54 18.69 -9.33
C PRO A 198 -0.21 18.29 -10.61
N GLN A 199 0.46 17.57 -11.52
CA GLN A 199 -0.08 17.14 -12.80
C GLN A 199 -1.20 16.11 -12.61
N MET A 200 -1.05 15.19 -11.65
CA MET A 200 -2.10 14.24 -11.30
C MET A 200 -3.33 14.95 -10.75
N ILE A 201 -3.15 15.92 -9.85
CA ILE A 201 -4.27 16.72 -9.31
C ILE A 201 -5.02 17.45 -10.42
N ARG A 202 -4.30 18.08 -11.35
CA ARG A 202 -4.91 18.71 -12.54
C ARG A 202 -5.70 17.67 -13.33
N GLY A 203 -5.11 16.52 -13.64
CA GLY A 203 -5.77 15.43 -14.35
C GLY A 203 -7.03 14.92 -13.65
N PHE A 204 -6.98 14.75 -12.33
CA PHE A 204 -8.13 14.34 -11.53
C PHE A 204 -9.22 15.41 -11.49
N ALA A 205 -8.87 16.70 -11.53
CA ALA A 205 -9.84 17.78 -11.60
C ALA A 205 -10.59 17.75 -12.95
N VAL A 206 -9.88 17.68 -14.08
CA VAL A 206 -10.52 17.68 -15.42
C VAL A 206 -11.38 16.43 -15.66
N THR A 207 -11.01 15.30 -15.05
CA THR A 207 -11.75 14.05 -15.18
C THR A 207 -12.85 13.88 -14.12
N GLY A 208 -13.08 14.89 -13.27
CA GLY A 208 -14.09 14.86 -12.20
C GLY A 208 -13.78 13.91 -11.04
N GLN A 209 -12.58 13.33 -10.99
CA GLN A 209 -12.19 12.34 -9.99
C GLN A 209 -12.02 12.94 -8.59
N LEU A 210 -11.61 14.22 -8.48
CA LEU A 210 -11.55 14.92 -7.20
C LEU A 210 -12.92 14.96 -6.51
N HIS A 211 -14.00 15.10 -7.27
CA HIS A 211 -15.35 15.09 -6.72
C HIS A 211 -15.89 13.67 -6.48
N ARG A 212 -15.52 12.72 -7.35
CA ARG A 212 -16.14 11.39 -7.37
C ARG A 212 -15.50 10.41 -6.39
N PHE A 213 -14.19 10.45 -6.21
CA PHE A 213 -13.48 9.30 -5.62
C PHE A 213 -12.82 9.58 -4.27
N ALA A 214 -12.56 10.82 -3.88
CA ALA A 214 -11.93 11.04 -2.59
C ALA A 214 -12.26 12.41 -2.01
N SER A 215 -12.45 12.44 -0.69
CA SER A 215 -12.37 13.67 0.11
C SER A 215 -10.96 14.29 0.04
N GLY A 216 -9.96 13.49 -0.33
CA GLY A 216 -8.65 13.94 -0.79
C GLY A 216 -7.76 12.79 -1.26
N PHE A 217 -6.97 13.03 -2.31
CA PHE A 217 -5.96 12.06 -2.76
C PHE A 217 -4.69 12.13 -1.92
N GLY A 218 -4.08 10.98 -1.62
CA GLY A 218 -2.87 10.87 -0.82
C GLY A 218 -1.68 10.30 -1.61
N GLU A 219 -0.48 10.51 -1.07
CA GLU A 219 0.73 9.77 -1.45
C GLU A 219 1.33 9.07 -0.23
N GLY A 220 2.22 8.12 -0.49
CA GLY A 220 2.90 7.39 0.56
C GLY A 220 3.28 5.99 0.14
N CYS A 221 3.76 5.22 1.11
CA CYS A 221 4.09 3.81 0.93
C CYS A 221 3.81 3.05 2.22
N GLY A 222 3.19 1.87 2.12
CA GLY A 222 3.04 0.93 3.23
C GLY A 222 3.58 -0.43 2.82
N ILE A 223 4.43 -1.02 3.65
CA ILE A 223 5.06 -2.31 3.41
C ILE A 223 4.86 -3.20 4.64
N LEU A 224 4.57 -4.46 4.37
CA LEU A 224 4.52 -5.57 5.32
C LEU A 224 5.65 -6.54 5.00
N VAL A 225 6.21 -7.17 6.02
CA VAL A 225 7.10 -8.32 5.89
C VAL A 225 6.28 -9.58 6.17
N LEU A 226 6.16 -10.43 5.16
CA LEU A 226 5.42 -11.67 5.18
C LEU A 226 6.38 -12.85 5.16
N GLU A 227 6.13 -13.86 5.98
CA GLU A 227 6.88 -15.12 5.97
C GLU A 227 6.02 -16.26 6.53
N ARG A 228 6.45 -17.52 6.37
CA ARG A 228 5.76 -18.65 7.01
C ARG A 228 5.81 -18.48 8.54
N ALA A 229 4.69 -18.72 9.23
CA ALA A 229 4.64 -18.58 10.68
C ALA A 229 5.65 -19.49 11.40
N GLU A 230 5.95 -20.67 10.84
CA GLU A 230 7.01 -21.55 11.32
C GLU A 230 8.41 -20.92 11.15
N HIS A 231 8.68 -20.30 10.00
CA HIS A 231 9.93 -19.60 9.73
C HIS A 231 10.14 -18.43 10.70
N ALA A 232 9.11 -17.61 10.90
CA ALA A 232 9.08 -16.54 11.89
C ALA A 232 9.44 -17.05 13.31
N ARG A 233 8.75 -18.10 13.78
CA ARG A 233 9.01 -18.69 15.10
C ARG A 233 10.43 -19.25 15.22
N LYS A 234 10.92 -19.95 14.19
CA LYS A 234 12.26 -20.54 14.18
C LYS A 234 13.36 -19.49 14.32
N ARG A 235 13.18 -18.30 13.74
CA ARG A 235 14.11 -17.17 13.88
C ARG A 235 13.84 -16.27 15.09
N GLY A 236 12.85 -16.59 15.94
CA GLY A 236 12.48 -15.81 17.11
C GLY A 236 11.84 -14.45 16.80
N ALA A 237 11.16 -14.33 15.65
CA ALA A 237 10.49 -13.10 15.27
C ALA A 237 9.22 -12.87 16.09
N ALA A 238 8.97 -11.60 16.44
CA ALA A 238 7.65 -11.15 16.86
C ALA A 238 6.64 -11.37 15.73
N ILE A 239 5.42 -11.79 16.06
CA ILE A 239 4.33 -11.97 15.09
C ILE A 239 3.26 -10.94 15.43
N ALA A 240 3.23 -9.83 14.69
CA ALA A 240 2.22 -8.79 14.87
C ALA A 240 0.81 -9.32 14.56
N ALA A 241 0.68 -10.11 13.49
CA ALA A 241 -0.55 -10.77 13.12
C ALA A 241 -0.30 -11.99 12.23
N GLN A 242 -1.30 -12.84 12.09
CA GLN A 242 -1.33 -13.91 11.10
C GLN A 242 -2.40 -13.59 10.05
N LEU A 243 -2.06 -13.77 8.77
CA LEU A 243 -3.04 -13.71 7.68
C LEU A 243 -3.85 -15.00 7.68
N THR A 244 -5.17 -14.88 7.81
CA THR A 244 -6.08 -16.04 7.91
C THR A 244 -6.90 -16.25 6.66
N ALA A 245 -7.21 -15.17 5.92
CA ALA A 245 -7.88 -15.23 4.62
C ALA A 245 -7.54 -14.05 3.71
N ILE A 246 -7.46 -14.32 2.40
CA ILE A 246 -7.53 -13.29 1.36
C ILE A 246 -8.51 -13.76 0.29
N ASN A 247 -9.66 -13.11 0.24
CA ASN A 247 -10.69 -13.37 -0.76
C ASN A 247 -10.77 -12.19 -1.72
N THR A 248 -11.11 -12.47 -2.98
CA THR A 248 -11.34 -11.44 -3.97
C THR A 248 -12.49 -11.82 -4.89
N VAL A 249 -13.28 -10.81 -5.25
CA VAL A 249 -14.29 -10.92 -6.31
C VAL A 249 -14.06 -9.79 -7.31
N GLY A 250 -14.53 -10.00 -8.53
CA GLY A 250 -14.53 -8.98 -9.57
C GLY A 250 -15.56 -7.89 -9.29
N PHE A 251 -16.13 -7.34 -10.34
CA PHE A 251 -17.19 -6.35 -10.22
C PHE A 251 -18.44 -6.93 -9.52
N LEU A 252 -19.02 -6.19 -8.58
CA LEU A 252 -20.33 -6.52 -8.01
C LEU A 252 -21.41 -6.16 -9.05
N LEU A 253 -21.95 -7.19 -9.70
CA LEU A 253 -22.92 -7.03 -10.77
C LEU A 253 -24.24 -6.44 -10.24
N PRO A 254 -24.83 -5.44 -10.94
CA PRO A 254 -26.14 -4.91 -10.59
C PRO A 254 -27.21 -5.99 -10.49
N GLY A 255 -27.93 -6.05 -9.37
CA GLY A 255 -28.94 -7.08 -9.07
C GLY A 255 -28.38 -8.40 -8.52
N ALA A 256 -27.06 -8.54 -8.43
CA ALA A 256 -26.37 -9.70 -7.87
C ALA A 256 -25.26 -9.31 -6.87
N GLU A 257 -25.30 -8.08 -6.34
CA GLU A 257 -24.30 -7.53 -5.44
C GLU A 257 -24.16 -8.39 -4.18
N GLN A 258 -25.28 -8.80 -3.58
CA GLN A 258 -25.29 -9.62 -2.38
C GLN A 258 -24.61 -10.98 -2.61
N GLN A 259 -24.76 -11.56 -3.80
CA GLN A 259 -24.07 -12.81 -4.15
C GLN A 259 -22.56 -12.61 -4.18
N GLY A 260 -22.09 -11.51 -4.80
CA GLY A 260 -20.66 -11.16 -4.81
C GLY A 260 -20.11 -10.88 -3.41
N ILE A 261 -20.87 -10.16 -2.57
CA ILE A 261 -20.50 -9.88 -1.18
C ILE A 261 -20.41 -11.18 -0.37
N ASN A 262 -21.36 -12.09 -0.51
CA ASN A 262 -21.32 -13.39 0.18
C ASN A 262 -20.09 -14.22 -0.26
N GLN A 263 -19.72 -14.17 -1.55
CA GLN A 263 -18.52 -14.83 -2.06
C GLN A 263 -17.22 -14.17 -1.58
N LEU A 264 -17.24 -12.84 -1.37
CA LEU A 264 -16.10 -12.10 -0.84
C LEU A 264 -15.86 -12.43 0.63
N LEU A 265 -16.92 -12.54 1.43
CA LEU A 265 -16.81 -12.62 2.88
C LEU A 265 -16.66 -14.04 3.45
N GLN A 266 -17.03 -15.11 2.73
CA GLN A 266 -17.01 -16.54 3.15
C GLN A 266 -16.46 -16.86 4.57
N PRO A 267 -17.26 -17.41 5.52
CA PRO A 267 -18.49 -16.94 6.15
C PRO A 267 -18.26 -15.82 7.20
N GLN A 268 -17.26 -14.95 7.02
CA GLN A 268 -16.92 -13.88 7.96
C GLN A 268 -17.99 -12.78 7.94
N ASN A 269 -18.80 -12.74 9.00
CA ASN A 269 -19.85 -11.75 9.20
C ASN A 269 -19.58 -10.80 10.37
N SER A 270 -18.52 -11.05 11.14
CA SER A 270 -18.11 -10.22 12.27
C SER A 270 -16.59 -10.19 12.44
N CYS A 271 -16.09 -9.13 13.08
CA CYS A 271 -14.69 -8.98 13.50
C CYS A 271 -14.58 -7.95 14.64
N ASP A 272 -13.42 -7.84 15.28
CA ASP A 272 -13.19 -6.81 16.30
C ASP A 272 -12.92 -5.45 15.64
N GLN A 273 -12.09 -5.43 14.58
CA GLN A 273 -11.69 -4.21 13.89
C GLN A 273 -11.80 -4.34 12.37
N LEU A 274 -12.56 -3.42 11.76
CA LEU A 274 -12.81 -3.35 10.32
C LEU A 274 -12.21 -2.09 9.70
N PHE A 275 -11.37 -2.26 8.69
CA PHE A 275 -10.75 -1.16 7.96
C PHE A 275 -11.21 -1.15 6.50
N PHE A 276 -11.64 0.01 6.02
CA PHE A 276 -11.99 0.19 4.60
C PHE A 276 -10.86 0.87 3.83
N THR A 277 -10.57 0.36 2.63
CA THR A 277 -9.70 1.01 1.64
C THR A 277 -10.40 1.15 0.29
N GLY A 278 -10.02 2.18 -0.46
CA GLY A 278 -10.68 2.55 -1.70
C GLY A 278 -11.34 3.92 -1.63
N PRO A 279 -12.13 4.29 -2.64
CA PRO A 279 -12.96 5.49 -2.65
C PRO A 279 -14.36 5.20 -2.08
N GLU A 280 -14.98 6.19 -1.41
CA GLU A 280 -16.25 6.00 -0.70
C GLU A 280 -17.36 5.37 -1.56
N PRO A 281 -17.60 5.79 -2.82
CA PRO A 281 -18.65 5.17 -3.64
C PRO A 281 -18.40 3.69 -3.96
N ALA A 282 -17.13 3.26 -4.03
CA ALA A 282 -16.80 1.85 -4.27
C ALA A 282 -16.97 1.01 -3.01
N VAL A 283 -16.72 1.59 -1.84
CA VAL A 283 -16.90 0.96 -0.53
C VAL A 283 -18.38 0.88 -0.14
N GLN A 284 -19.21 1.78 -0.62
CA GLN A 284 -20.63 1.90 -0.25
C GLN A 284 -21.40 0.56 -0.20
N PRO A 285 -21.27 -0.37 -1.18
CA PRO A 285 -21.98 -1.66 -1.13
C PRO A 285 -21.56 -2.59 0.02
N LEU A 286 -20.38 -2.36 0.60
CA LEU A 286 -19.85 -3.17 1.71
C LEU A 286 -20.26 -2.64 3.09
N LEU A 287 -20.79 -1.42 3.17
CA LEU A 287 -21.15 -0.82 4.45
C LEU A 287 -22.28 -1.61 5.12
N GLY A 288 -22.10 -1.94 6.40
CA GLY A 288 -23.08 -2.71 7.18
C GLY A 288 -23.13 -4.22 6.84
N THR A 289 -22.26 -4.72 5.97
CA THR A 289 -22.20 -6.16 5.62
C THR A 289 -21.44 -7.01 6.64
N VAL A 290 -20.61 -6.37 7.48
CA VAL A 290 -19.83 -7.00 8.55
C VAL A 290 -20.07 -6.21 9.84
N GLU A 291 -20.38 -6.94 10.92
CA GLU A 291 -20.46 -6.37 12.27
C GLU A 291 -19.04 -6.18 12.83
N ALA A 292 -18.71 -4.97 13.31
CA ALA A 292 -17.39 -4.71 13.87
C ALA A 292 -17.49 -3.75 15.06
N ALA A 293 -16.71 -4.02 16.12
CA ALA A 293 -16.65 -3.15 17.29
C ALA A 293 -16.02 -1.79 16.95
N THR A 294 -15.03 -1.79 16.06
CA THR A 294 -14.40 -0.57 15.55
C THR A 294 -14.37 -0.59 14.02
N ILE A 295 -14.85 0.49 13.39
CA ILE A 295 -14.77 0.69 11.93
C ILE A 295 -13.91 1.93 11.65
N ARG A 296 -12.87 1.78 10.82
CA ARG A 296 -11.98 2.88 10.45
C ARG A 296 -11.75 2.98 8.96
N TYR A 297 -11.43 4.19 8.51
CA TYR A 297 -11.17 4.49 7.11
C TYR A 297 -9.93 5.39 7.00
N PRO A 298 -8.72 4.81 6.85
CA PRO A 298 -7.48 5.57 6.77
C PRO A 298 -7.49 6.67 5.69
N GLY A 299 -8.13 6.42 4.54
CA GLY A 299 -8.23 7.38 3.43
C GLY A 299 -8.88 8.72 3.81
N ARG A 300 -9.75 8.76 4.83
CA ARG A 300 -10.33 10.02 5.34
C ARG A 300 -9.33 10.88 6.13
N ILE A 301 -8.27 10.26 6.64
CA ILE A 301 -7.27 10.89 7.50
C ILE A 301 -6.03 11.27 6.70
N ILE A 302 -5.50 10.33 5.91
CA ILE A 302 -4.23 10.50 5.19
C ILE A 302 -4.39 10.65 3.69
N GLY A 303 -5.63 10.60 3.18
CA GLY A 303 -5.94 10.63 1.76
C GLY A 303 -6.03 9.24 1.15
N SER A 304 -6.85 9.11 0.12
CA SER A 304 -6.94 7.88 -0.67
C SER A 304 -5.90 7.91 -1.79
N SER A 305 -5.18 6.83 -1.96
CA SER A 305 -4.30 6.58 -3.10
C SER A 305 -4.74 5.28 -3.78
N LEU A 306 -4.17 4.97 -4.93
CA LEU A 306 -4.47 3.73 -5.64
C LEU A 306 -3.86 2.51 -4.90
N ALA A 307 -2.78 2.68 -4.16
CA ALA A 307 -2.08 1.59 -3.48
C ALA A 307 -2.08 1.70 -1.94
N MET A 308 -3.17 2.20 -1.33
CA MET A 308 -3.23 2.42 0.13
C MET A 308 -3.29 1.15 0.99
N GLY A 309 -3.62 0.00 0.41
CA GLY A 309 -3.87 -1.24 1.16
C GLY A 309 -2.77 -1.64 2.13
N GLY A 310 -1.50 -1.46 1.73
CA GLY A 310 -0.36 -1.78 2.59
C GLY A 310 -0.29 -0.94 3.86
N ILE A 311 -0.64 0.35 3.79
CA ILE A 311 -0.69 1.21 4.98
C ILE A 311 -1.87 0.79 5.86
N ALA A 312 -3.06 0.62 5.28
CA ALA A 312 -4.24 0.25 6.04
C ALA A 312 -4.09 -1.08 6.78
N LEU A 313 -3.50 -2.10 6.13
CA LEU A 313 -3.26 -3.38 6.76
C LEU A 313 -2.20 -3.28 7.86
N GLY A 314 -1.13 -2.51 7.67
CA GLY A 314 -0.14 -2.25 8.73
C GLY A 314 -0.73 -1.54 9.94
N LEU A 315 -1.62 -0.56 9.72
CA LEU A 315 -2.34 0.12 10.80
C LEU A 315 -3.29 -0.83 11.53
N LEU A 316 -4.05 -1.66 10.79
CA LEU A 316 -4.94 -2.66 11.36
C LEU A 316 -4.16 -3.66 12.21
N THR A 317 -3.06 -4.21 11.70
CA THR A 317 -2.26 -5.20 12.46
C THR A 317 -1.64 -4.60 13.72
N ALA A 318 -1.23 -3.33 13.67
CA ALA A 318 -0.66 -2.65 14.82
C ALA A 318 -1.70 -2.24 15.88
N SER A 319 -2.99 -2.22 15.53
CA SER A 319 -4.07 -1.90 16.47
C SER A 319 -4.71 -3.12 17.11
N LEU A 320 -4.45 -4.33 16.62
CA LEU A 320 -5.02 -5.58 17.14
C LEU A 320 -4.31 -6.03 18.42
N ARG A 321 -5.09 -6.50 19.38
CA ARG A 321 -4.59 -7.25 20.54
C ARG A 321 -4.44 -8.74 20.19
N PRO A 322 -3.62 -9.51 20.92
CA PRO A 322 -3.53 -10.95 20.70
C PRO A 322 -4.90 -11.63 20.72
N GLY A 323 -5.23 -12.35 19.65
CA GLY A 323 -6.50 -13.05 19.48
C GLY A 323 -7.65 -12.21 18.89
N GLU A 324 -7.50 -10.89 18.73
CA GLU A 324 -8.50 -10.08 18.03
C GLU A 324 -8.51 -10.36 16.53
N GLN A 325 -9.70 -10.36 15.94
CA GLN A 325 -9.91 -10.51 14.51
C GLN A 325 -9.97 -9.15 13.83
N GLY A 326 -9.08 -8.95 12.86
CA GLY A 326 -9.11 -7.81 11.96
C GLY A 326 -9.62 -8.19 10.58
N LEU A 327 -10.30 -7.25 9.93
CA LEU A 327 -10.70 -7.37 8.53
C LEU A 327 -10.38 -6.08 7.79
N GLN A 328 -9.69 -6.19 6.66
CA GLN A 328 -9.58 -5.12 5.69
C GLN A 328 -10.48 -5.41 4.50
N LEU A 329 -11.39 -4.49 4.19
CA LEU A 329 -12.22 -4.51 2.99
C LEU A 329 -11.77 -3.43 2.01
N ALA A 330 -11.21 -3.86 0.88
CA ALA A 330 -10.73 -2.97 -0.18
C ALA A 330 -11.69 -2.98 -1.37
N ALA A 331 -11.94 -1.81 -1.94
CA ALA A 331 -12.78 -1.67 -3.12
C ALA A 331 -12.14 -0.72 -4.14
N SER A 332 -12.18 -1.12 -5.41
CA SER A 332 -11.91 -0.24 -6.54
C SER A 332 -13.21 0.07 -7.28
N PRO A 333 -13.39 1.29 -7.85
CA PRO A 333 -14.46 1.55 -8.79
C PRO A 333 -14.43 0.50 -9.90
N GLU A 334 -15.60 -0.06 -10.21
CA GLU A 334 -15.78 -1.16 -11.16
C GLU A 334 -15.11 -2.50 -10.77
N GLY A 335 -14.72 -2.64 -9.49
CA GLY A 335 -13.96 -3.79 -9.00
C GLY A 335 -12.45 -3.68 -9.28
N PRO A 336 -11.66 -4.65 -8.78
CA PRO A 336 -12.08 -5.75 -7.92
C PRO A 336 -12.41 -5.29 -6.49
N TYR A 337 -12.84 -6.25 -5.68
CA TYR A 337 -13.01 -6.13 -4.24
C TYR A 337 -12.11 -7.17 -3.55
N TYR A 338 -11.56 -6.82 -2.39
CA TYR A 338 -10.76 -7.71 -1.55
C TYR A 338 -11.26 -7.72 -0.11
N ALA A 339 -11.18 -8.89 0.52
CA ALA A 339 -11.35 -9.08 1.95
C ALA A 339 -10.08 -9.77 2.48
N ILE A 340 -9.34 -9.08 3.34
CA ILE A 340 -8.11 -9.60 3.95
C ILE A 340 -8.35 -9.74 5.45
N SER A 341 -8.39 -10.98 5.92
CA SER A 341 -8.64 -11.34 7.31
C SER A 341 -7.32 -11.59 8.02
N VAL A 342 -7.18 -11.03 9.21
CA VAL A 342 -6.00 -11.17 10.06
C VAL A 342 -6.41 -11.53 11.49
N LEU A 343 -5.54 -12.27 12.18
CA LEU A 343 -5.65 -12.56 13.60
C LEU A 343 -4.48 -11.89 14.33
N GLY A 344 -4.77 -11.06 15.32
CA GLY A 344 -3.78 -10.40 16.16
C GLY A 344 -2.86 -11.44 16.81
N GLY A 345 -1.56 -11.27 16.60
CA GLY A 345 -0.53 -12.16 17.12
C GLY A 345 -0.06 -11.73 18.50
N ASP A 346 1.00 -12.38 18.97
CA ASP A 346 1.73 -11.94 20.15
C ASP A 346 2.96 -11.14 19.67
N PRO A 347 2.95 -9.80 19.80
CA PRO A 347 4.07 -8.98 19.36
C PRO A 347 5.35 -9.18 20.19
N ALA A 348 5.33 -10.05 21.23
CA ALA A 348 6.40 -10.27 22.20
C ALA A 348 6.77 -9.06 23.07
#